data_AF-A0A8H5Z951-F1
#
_entry.id   AF-A0A8H5Z951-F1
#
_cell.length_a   1.000
_cell.length_b   1.000
_cell.length_c   1.000
_cell.angle_alpha   90.00
_cell.angle_beta   90.00
_cell.angle_gamma   90.00
#
_symmetry.space_group_name_H-M   'P 1'
#
loop_
_entity.id
_entity.type
_entity.pdbx_description
1 polymer ?
#
loop_
_entity_poly.entity_id
_entity_poly.type
_entity_poly.pdbx_seq_one_letter_code
_entity_poly.pdbx_strand_id
1 'polypeptide(L)'
;MIPQISLSSYPPPCTPNDASLAYHHHHTHSQTDTMSTSSSNSSVSEKDVAVDPTLQPRPRLGSRKSSGTIIIPRDSPNVEMKEEEEEYDDGDARTMSPRRSSEEIEKMGQDARQALIEQAKALQASLMEIVDRVEVVKSEHEKLEGGNKFLQSYIGELMQTSKLTSAGAGKATKVKGKGKPIK
;
A
#
# COMPACT_ATOMS: atom_id res chain seq x y z
N MET A 1 25.72 30.21 -39.56
CA MET A 1 24.48 30.36 -38.77
C MET A 1 24.00 28.97 -38.41
N ILE A 2 24.07 28.61 -37.12
CA ILE A 2 23.67 27.30 -36.58
C ILE A 2 22.65 27.63 -35.48
N PRO A 3 21.44 27.02 -35.45
CA PRO A 3 20.47 27.31 -34.41
C PRO A 3 20.89 26.60 -33.11
N GLN A 4 20.93 27.38 -32.02
CA GLN A 4 21.10 26.89 -30.66
C GLN A 4 19.79 26.26 -30.18
N ILE A 5 19.80 24.96 -29.92
CA ILE A 5 18.70 24.23 -29.27
C ILE A 5 18.79 24.46 -27.75
N SER A 6 17.78 25.12 -27.20
CA SER A 6 17.61 25.34 -25.77
C SER A 6 17.28 24.01 -25.07
N LEU A 7 18.22 23.48 -24.28
CA LEU A 7 17.94 22.35 -23.39
C LEU A 7 17.03 22.82 -22.24
N SER A 8 15.80 22.32 -22.23
CA SER A 8 14.90 22.42 -21.08
C SER A 8 15.48 21.63 -19.91
N SER A 9 15.81 22.32 -18.82
CA SER A 9 16.31 21.76 -17.56
C SER A 9 15.23 20.89 -16.89
N TYR A 10 15.47 19.58 -16.78
CA TYR A 10 14.67 18.70 -15.92
C TYR A 10 15.01 18.95 -14.43
N PRO A 11 14.05 18.88 -13.50
CA PRO A 11 14.35 18.92 -12.08
C PRO A 11 14.99 17.60 -11.61
N PRO A 12 15.87 17.63 -10.59
CA PRO A 12 16.55 16.44 -10.11
C PRO A 12 15.59 15.50 -9.33
N PRO A 13 15.83 14.18 -9.34
CA PRO A 13 15.06 13.23 -8.54
C PRO A 13 15.38 13.40 -7.05
N CYS A 14 14.34 13.55 -6.23
CA CYS A 14 14.47 13.51 -4.76
C CYS A 14 14.96 12.13 -4.32
N THR A 15 16.15 12.08 -3.72
CA THR A 15 16.68 10.91 -3.02
C THR A 15 16.07 10.82 -1.62
N PRO A 16 15.60 9.64 -1.16
CA PRO A 16 15.09 9.49 0.19
C PRO A 16 16.26 9.11 1.11
N ASN A 17 17.00 10.09 1.63
CA ASN A 17 17.89 9.91 2.78
C ASN A 17 18.55 11.25 3.14
N ASP A 18 17.80 12.13 3.78
CA ASP A 18 18.29 13.00 4.87
C ASP A 18 17.19 14.00 5.25
N ALA A 19 16.39 13.62 6.25
CA ALA A 19 15.58 14.55 7.04
C ALA A 19 15.30 13.90 8.40
N SER A 20 16.35 13.85 9.23
CA SER A 20 16.18 13.94 10.67
C SER A 20 15.39 15.22 11.00
N LEU A 21 14.45 15.11 11.95
CA LEU A 21 13.58 16.16 12.53
C LEU A 21 12.23 16.39 11.84
N ALA A 22 11.27 15.50 12.14
CA ALA A 22 9.91 15.88 12.60
C ALA A 22 9.17 14.61 13.03
N TYR A 23 9.48 14.11 14.24
CA TYR A 23 8.61 13.15 14.91
C TYR A 23 7.28 13.86 15.24
N HIS A 24 6.29 13.73 14.36
CA HIS A 24 4.90 13.91 14.74
C HIS A 24 4.29 12.53 14.95
N HIS A 25 4.14 12.20 16.23
CA HIS A 25 3.67 10.92 16.72
C HIS A 25 2.17 10.80 16.43
N HIS A 26 1.80 10.38 15.23
CA HIS A 26 0.44 9.91 14.98
C HIS A 26 0.27 8.57 15.67
N HIS A 27 -0.19 8.68 16.92
CA HIS A 27 -0.72 7.61 17.74
C HIS A 27 -1.60 6.70 16.88
N THR A 28 -1.16 5.45 16.75
CA THR A 28 -2.01 4.32 16.40
C THR A 28 -3.14 4.25 17.42
N HIS A 29 -4.29 4.86 17.11
CA HIS A 29 -5.51 4.64 17.86
C HIS A 29 -6.01 3.23 17.53
N SER A 30 -5.43 2.25 18.23
CA SER A 30 -6.11 1.01 18.54
C SER A 30 -7.22 1.36 19.53
N GLN A 31 -8.36 1.83 19.01
CA GLN A 31 -9.59 1.91 19.78
C GLN A 31 -10.21 0.52 19.75
N THR A 32 -9.88 -0.25 20.77
CA THR A 32 -10.84 -1.15 21.38
C THR A 32 -12.07 -0.32 21.74
N ASP A 33 -13.14 -0.41 20.96
CA ASP A 33 -14.44 0.17 21.33
C ASP A 33 -15.05 -0.67 22.46
N THR A 34 -14.44 -0.60 23.64
CA THR A 34 -15.16 -0.74 24.89
C THR A 34 -16.10 0.45 24.94
N MET A 35 -17.36 0.26 24.57
CA MET A 35 -18.42 1.24 24.74
C MET A 35 -18.58 1.55 26.23
N SER A 36 -17.74 2.44 26.75
CA SER A 36 -17.89 3.01 28.07
C SER A 36 -19.14 3.87 28.04
N THR A 37 -20.20 3.36 28.66
CA THR A 37 -21.43 4.07 29.00
C THR A 37 -21.09 5.25 29.91
N SER A 38 -20.70 6.36 29.30
CA SER A 38 -20.56 7.64 29.98
C SER A 38 -21.89 8.37 29.86
N SER A 39 -22.87 7.90 30.61
CA SER A 39 -24.10 8.64 30.87
C SER A 39 -23.74 9.86 31.71
N SER A 40 -23.37 10.96 31.05
CA SER A 40 -23.29 12.26 31.68
C SER A 40 -24.71 12.79 31.90
N ASN A 41 -25.31 12.37 33.01
CA ASN A 41 -26.46 13.07 33.60
C ASN A 41 -25.99 14.48 33.99
N SER A 42 -26.16 15.48 33.13
CA SER A 42 -26.14 16.87 33.59
C SER A 42 -27.47 17.16 34.28
N SER A 43 -27.56 16.74 35.53
CA SER A 43 -28.57 17.21 36.48
C SER A 43 -28.43 18.72 36.60
N VAL A 44 -29.51 19.45 36.32
CA VAL A 44 -29.57 20.90 36.47
C VAL A 44 -29.35 21.27 37.93
N SER A 45 -28.12 21.65 38.28
CA SER A 45 -27.87 22.44 39.48
C SER A 45 -27.79 23.89 39.04
N GLU A 46 -28.76 24.70 39.49
CA GLU A 46 -28.65 26.16 39.46
C GLU A 46 -27.34 26.56 40.13
N LYS A 47 -26.39 27.03 39.33
CA LYS A 47 -25.32 27.93 39.75
C LYS A 47 -24.80 28.62 38.50
N ASP A 48 -24.83 29.94 38.54
CA ASP A 48 -24.40 30.91 37.55
C ASP A 48 -23.29 30.41 36.62
N VAL A 49 -23.63 30.21 35.34
CA VAL A 49 -22.65 30.21 34.25
C VAL A 49 -22.86 31.51 33.50
N ALA A 50 -21.88 32.41 33.58
CA ALA A 50 -21.84 33.66 32.85
C ALA A 50 -22.11 33.40 31.36
N VAL A 51 -23.23 33.93 30.86
CA VAL A 51 -23.68 33.78 29.48
C VAL A 51 -22.91 34.79 28.63
N ASP A 52 -22.20 34.31 27.60
CA ASP A 52 -21.63 35.15 26.54
C ASP A 52 -22.76 35.97 25.86
N PRO A 53 -22.68 37.32 25.86
CA PRO A 53 -23.75 38.19 25.36
C PRO A 53 -23.98 38.09 23.85
N THR A 54 -23.15 37.36 23.10
CA THR A 54 -23.29 37.21 21.64
C THR A 54 -24.06 35.96 21.20
N LEU A 55 -24.34 35.02 22.11
CA LEU A 55 -25.03 33.78 21.78
C LEU A 55 -26.48 33.83 22.22
N GLN A 56 -27.42 33.76 21.27
CA GLN A 56 -28.84 33.68 21.61
C GLN A 56 -29.10 32.39 22.42
N PRO A 57 -29.80 32.48 23.57
CA PRO A 57 -30.07 31.32 24.39
C PRO A 57 -30.92 30.32 23.62
N ARG A 58 -30.41 29.09 23.48
CA ARG A 58 -31.14 28.00 22.83
C ARG A 58 -32.48 27.81 23.54
N PRO A 59 -33.62 27.76 22.82
CA PRO A 59 -34.92 27.55 23.43
C PRO A 59 -34.91 26.35 24.36
N ARG A 60 -35.37 26.55 25.60
CA ARG A 60 -35.45 25.48 26.60
C ARG A 60 -36.39 24.40 26.07
N LEU A 61 -35.84 23.24 25.74
CA LEU A 61 -36.63 22.06 25.38
C LEU A 61 -37.43 21.67 26.63
N GLY A 62 -38.75 21.86 26.57
CA GLY A 62 -39.66 21.45 27.65
C GLY A 62 -39.49 19.96 27.98
N SER A 63 -39.82 19.55 29.20
CA SER A 63 -39.69 18.15 29.62
C SER A 63 -40.60 17.26 28.77
N ARG A 64 -40.02 16.63 27.75
CA ARG A 64 -40.72 15.63 26.95
C ARG A 64 -40.80 14.36 27.79
N LYS A 65 -41.99 13.79 27.91
CA LYS A 65 -42.22 12.45 28.45
C LYS A 65 -41.30 11.49 27.68
N SER A 66 -40.64 10.54 28.34
CA SER A 66 -39.76 9.58 27.66
C SER A 66 -40.57 8.79 26.63
N SER A 67 -40.46 9.16 25.35
CA SER A 67 -40.93 8.30 24.25
C SER A 67 -40.12 7.02 24.33
N GLY A 68 -40.79 5.86 24.32
CA GLY A 68 -40.15 4.56 24.46
C GLY A 68 -38.99 4.36 23.48
N THR A 69 -38.16 3.36 23.77
CA THR A 69 -36.94 3.11 23.01
C THR A 69 -37.26 2.87 21.53
N ILE A 70 -36.51 3.53 20.63
CA ILE A 70 -36.62 3.35 19.17
C ILE A 70 -35.97 2.01 18.73
N ILE A 71 -35.41 1.25 19.68
CA ILE A 71 -34.67 0.02 19.43
C ILE A 71 -35.66 -1.10 19.05
N ILE A 72 -35.68 -1.42 17.76
CA ILE A 72 -36.36 -2.58 17.21
C ILE A 72 -35.42 -3.81 17.36
N PRO A 73 -35.88 -4.95 17.92
CA PRO A 73 -35.09 -6.18 17.98
C PRO A 73 -34.64 -6.63 16.58
N ARG A 74 -33.44 -7.20 16.49
CA ARG A 74 -32.82 -7.60 15.20
C ARG A 74 -33.64 -8.61 14.39
N ASP A 75 -34.47 -9.40 15.04
CA ASP A 75 -35.27 -10.45 14.40
C ASP A 75 -36.66 -9.96 13.94
N SER A 76 -36.89 -8.63 13.95
CA SER A 76 -38.19 -8.09 13.55
C SER A 76 -38.38 -8.23 12.04
N PRO A 77 -39.50 -8.84 11.60
CA PRO A 77 -39.62 -9.36 10.23
C PRO A 77 -39.65 -8.30 9.12
N ASN A 78 -40.01 -7.05 9.41
CA ASN A 78 -40.11 -5.97 8.41
C ASN A 78 -39.79 -4.61 9.03
N VAL A 79 -38.54 -4.16 8.94
CA VAL A 79 -38.13 -2.80 9.38
C VAL A 79 -38.12 -1.81 8.22
N GLU A 80 -37.96 -2.30 7.00
CA GLU A 80 -37.97 -1.50 5.78
C GLU A 80 -39.41 -1.45 5.21
N MET A 81 -39.88 -0.24 4.86
CA MET A 81 -41.13 -0.11 4.11
C MET A 81 -40.91 -0.73 2.72
N LYS A 82 -41.88 -1.50 2.23
CA LYS A 82 -41.79 -2.07 0.89
C LYS A 82 -41.76 -0.91 -0.12
N GLU A 83 -40.97 -1.03 -1.19
CA GLU A 83 -40.83 0.00 -2.24
C GLU A 83 -42.19 0.46 -2.81
N GLU A 84 -43.18 -0.44 -2.81
CA GLU A 84 -44.55 -0.23 -3.26
C GLU A 84 -45.48 0.45 -2.23
N GLU A 85 -45.03 0.58 -0.97
CA GLU A 85 -45.75 1.27 0.13
C GLU A 85 -45.14 2.66 0.43
N GLU A 86 -44.04 3.03 -0.24
CA GLU A 86 -43.49 4.39 -0.17
C GLU A 86 -44.30 5.38 -1.02
N GLU A 87 -45.51 5.71 -0.56
CA GLU A 87 -46.28 6.83 -1.11
C GLU A 87 -45.79 8.14 -0.49
N TYR A 88 -45.00 8.89 -1.25
CA TYR A 88 -44.50 10.20 -0.84
C TYR A 88 -45.62 11.23 -1.01
N ASP A 89 -46.07 11.80 0.10
CA ASP A 89 -47.03 12.91 0.10
C ASP A 89 -46.41 14.19 -0.52
N ASP A 90 -47.24 15.06 -1.10
CA ASP A 90 -46.84 16.34 -1.71
C ASP A 90 -46.16 17.28 -0.69
N GLY A 91 -46.33 17.02 0.61
CA GLY A 91 -45.64 17.71 1.72
C GLY A 91 -44.44 16.97 2.33
N ASP A 92 -44.02 15.83 1.78
CA ASP A 92 -42.93 15.04 2.35
C ASP A 92 -41.60 15.79 2.21
N ALA A 93 -40.97 16.14 3.33
CA ALA A 93 -39.67 16.82 3.35
C ALA A 93 -38.56 16.06 2.59
N ARG A 94 -38.72 14.74 2.40
CA ARG A 94 -37.82 13.91 1.60
C ARG A 94 -37.86 14.25 0.11
N THR A 95 -38.99 14.73 -0.42
CA THR A 95 -39.13 15.19 -1.82
C THR A 95 -38.64 16.63 -2.01
N MET A 96 -38.56 17.40 -0.93
CA MET A 96 -38.15 18.82 -0.93
C MET A 96 -36.63 19.03 -0.88
N SER A 97 -35.84 17.96 -0.72
CA SER A 97 -34.38 18.04 -0.80
C SER A 97 -33.93 17.94 -2.27
N PRO A 98 -33.01 18.79 -2.76
CA PRO A 98 -32.45 18.64 -4.11
C PRO A 98 -31.79 17.26 -4.27
N ARG A 99 -32.47 16.34 -4.95
CA ARG A 99 -31.95 15.02 -5.32
C ARG A 99 -31.34 15.12 -6.71
N ARG A 100 -30.19 14.46 -6.93
CA ARG A 100 -29.69 14.21 -8.30
C ARG A 100 -30.77 13.47 -9.08
N SER A 101 -30.92 13.75 -10.37
CA SER A 101 -31.86 13.01 -11.20
C SER A 101 -31.47 11.52 -11.20
N SER A 102 -32.46 10.63 -11.29
CA SER A 102 -32.21 9.18 -11.35
C SER A 102 -31.26 8.80 -12.49
N GLU A 103 -31.37 9.50 -13.62
CA GLU A 103 -30.47 9.39 -14.78
C GLU A 103 -29.02 9.73 -14.44
N GLU A 104 -28.78 10.79 -13.65
CA GLU A 104 -27.42 11.18 -13.24
C GLU A 104 -26.79 10.12 -12.31
N ILE A 105 -27.58 9.53 -11.42
CA ILE A 105 -27.13 8.48 -10.49
C ILE A 105 -26.76 7.20 -11.26
N GLU A 106 -27.59 6.80 -12.23
CA GLU A 106 -27.29 5.63 -13.06
C GLU A 106 -26.00 5.84 -13.88
N LYS A 107 -25.84 7.02 -14.49
CA LYS A 107 -24.63 7.37 -15.22
C LYS A 107 -23.38 7.32 -14.34
N MET A 108 -23.45 7.87 -13.12
CA MET A 108 -22.34 7.82 -12.16
C MET A 108 -21.97 6.36 -11.80
N GLY A 109 -22.97 5.49 -11.66
CA GLY A 109 -22.74 4.06 -11.42
C GLY A 109 -22.10 3.34 -12.61
N GLN A 110 -22.46 3.70 -13.84
CA GLN A 110 -21.82 3.19 -15.06
C GLN A 110 -20.37 3.67 -15.18
N ASP A 111 -20.12 4.96 -14.96
CA ASP A 111 -18.78 5.56 -15.00
C ASP A 111 -17.85 4.91 -13.96
N ALA A 112 -18.35 4.69 -12.74
CA ALA A 112 -17.59 4.00 -11.69
C ALA A 112 -17.22 2.56 -12.08
N ARG A 113 -18.17 1.80 -12.67
CA ARG A 113 -17.90 0.45 -13.18
C ARG A 113 -16.87 0.46 -14.31
N GLN A 114 -16.98 1.41 -15.23
CA GLN A 114 -16.06 1.55 -16.34
C GLN A 114 -14.64 1.88 -15.85
N ALA A 115 -14.50 2.80 -14.89
CA ALA A 115 -13.22 3.15 -14.29
C ALA A 115 -12.56 1.94 -13.59
N LEU A 116 -13.33 1.13 -12.86
CA LEU A 116 -12.82 -0.10 -12.24
C LEU A 116 -12.33 -1.11 -13.28
N ILE A 117 -13.06 -1.28 -14.39
CA ILE A 117 -12.66 -2.17 -15.48
C ILE A 117 -11.36 -1.67 -16.13
N GLU A 118 -11.24 -0.36 -16.34
CA GLU A 118 -10.03 0.24 -16.94
C GLU A 118 -8.81 0.06 -16.03
N GLN A 119 -8.95 0.29 -14.73
CA GLN A 119 -7.89 0.03 -13.75
C GLN A 119 -7.47 -1.44 -13.73
N ALA A 120 -8.43 -2.36 -13.76
CA ALA A 120 -8.13 -3.80 -13.81
C ALA A 120 -7.34 -4.18 -15.07
N LYS A 121 -7.69 -3.60 -16.23
CA LYS A 121 -6.96 -3.80 -17.49
C LYS A 121 -5.55 -3.24 -17.44
N ALA A 122 -5.38 -2.03 -16.92
CA ALA A 122 -4.07 -1.41 -16.77
C ALA A 122 -3.16 -2.25 -15.85
N LEU A 123 -3.70 -2.75 -14.74
CA LEU A 123 -2.97 -3.63 -13.83
C LEU A 123 -2.59 -4.95 -14.52
N GLN A 124 -3.50 -5.57 -15.27
CA GLN A 124 -3.21 -6.80 -16.00
C GLN A 124 -2.10 -6.60 -17.04
N ALA A 125 -2.12 -5.48 -17.77
CA ALA A 125 -1.07 -5.14 -18.73
C ALA A 125 0.29 -4.94 -18.04
N SER A 126 0.32 -4.22 -16.92
CA SER A 126 1.53 -4.02 -16.12
C SER A 126 2.09 -5.34 -15.57
N LEU A 127 1.24 -6.25 -15.12
CA LEU A 127 1.67 -7.58 -14.66
C LEU A 127 2.27 -8.41 -15.79
N MET A 128 1.67 -8.37 -16.99
CA MET A 128 2.18 -9.09 -18.15
C MET A 128 3.57 -8.58 -18.54
N GLU A 129 3.76 -7.26 -18.54
CA GLU A 129 5.06 -6.64 -18.82
C GLU A 129 6.14 -7.05 -17.80
N ILE A 130 5.77 -7.15 -16.51
CA ILE A 130 6.70 -7.62 -15.47
C ILE A 130 7.09 -9.07 -15.71
N VAL A 131 6.15 -9.94 -16.08
CA VAL A 131 6.43 -11.35 -16.40
C VAL A 131 7.43 -11.44 -17.55
N ASP A 132 7.20 -10.71 -18.64
CA ASP A 132 8.12 -10.70 -19.79
C ASP A 132 9.54 -10.26 -19.38
N ARG A 133 9.66 -9.21 -18.56
CA ARG A 133 10.96 -8.75 -18.04
C ARG A 133 11.65 -9.81 -17.18
N VAL A 134 10.89 -10.54 -16.35
CA VAL A 134 11.42 -11.63 -15.51
C VAL A 134 11.91 -12.79 -16.38
N GLU A 135 11.21 -13.12 -17.46
CA GLU A 135 11.63 -14.17 -18.39
C GLU A 135 12.95 -13.83 -19.10
N VAL A 136 13.13 -12.58 -19.52
CA VAL A 136 14.40 -12.10 -20.08
C VAL A 136 15.53 -12.28 -19.08
N VAL A 137 15.37 -11.77 -17.86
CA VAL A 137 16.39 -11.88 -16.80
C VAL A 137 16.69 -13.34 -16.47
N LYS A 138 15.69 -14.21 -16.44
CA LYS A 138 15.87 -15.65 -16.20
C LYS A 138 16.73 -16.28 -17.30
N SER A 139 16.46 -15.96 -18.57
CA SER A 139 17.23 -16.50 -19.70
C SER A 139 18.68 -16.02 -19.70
N GLU A 140 18.93 -14.78 -19.29
CA GLU A 140 20.28 -14.24 -19.14
C GLU A 140 21.01 -14.88 -17.97
N HIS A 141 20.32 -15.07 -16.84
CA HIS A 141 20.86 -15.75 -15.68
C HIS A 141 21.29 -17.18 -16.01
N GLU A 142 20.48 -17.94 -16.74
CA GLU A 142 20.81 -19.30 -17.17
C GLU A 142 22.07 -19.34 -18.05
N LYS A 143 22.23 -18.37 -18.96
CA LYS A 143 23.45 -18.22 -19.78
C LYS A 143 24.68 -17.91 -18.92
N LEU A 144 24.57 -16.97 -17.98
CA LEU A 144 25.66 -16.60 -17.09
C LEU A 144 26.03 -17.75 -16.16
N GLU A 145 25.04 -18.48 -15.63
CA GLU A 145 25.26 -19.65 -14.80
C GLU A 145 25.95 -20.78 -15.59
N GLY A 146 25.50 -21.05 -16.81
CA GLY A 146 26.13 -22.01 -17.72
C GLY A 146 27.58 -21.62 -18.05
N GLY A 147 27.82 -20.35 -18.37
CA GLY A 147 29.17 -19.83 -18.60
C GLY A 147 30.07 -19.93 -17.36
N ASN A 148 29.55 -19.62 -16.17
CA ASN A 148 30.29 -19.73 -14.91
C ASN A 148 30.65 -21.19 -14.61
N LYS A 149 29.71 -22.13 -14.79
CA LYS A 149 29.98 -23.57 -14.69
C LYS A 149 31.07 -24.02 -15.65
N PHE A 150 31.02 -23.57 -16.92
CA PHE A 150 32.05 -23.87 -17.90
C PHE A 150 33.43 -23.36 -17.47
N LEU A 151 33.52 -22.11 -17.01
CA LEU A 151 34.77 -21.52 -16.54
C LEU A 151 35.33 -22.26 -15.31
N GLN A 152 34.47 -22.63 -14.36
CA GLN A 152 34.87 -23.41 -13.19
C GLN A 152 35.43 -24.79 -13.58
N SER A 153 34.77 -25.51 -14.49
CA SER A 153 35.26 -26.79 -15.01
C SER A 153 36.61 -26.64 -15.70
N TYR A 154 36.76 -25.63 -16.57
CA TYR A 154 38.01 -25.36 -17.29
C TYR A 154 39.17 -25.05 -16.33
N ILE A 155 38.92 -24.20 -15.31
CA ILE A 155 39.92 -23.90 -14.27
C ILE A 155 40.26 -25.18 -13.50
N GLY A 156 39.26 -26.00 -13.14
CA GLY A 156 39.47 -27.27 -12.45
C GLY A 156 40.38 -28.23 -13.24
N GLU A 157 40.10 -28.42 -14.53
CA GLU A 157 40.91 -29.25 -15.43
C GLU A 157 42.33 -28.69 -15.60
N LEU A 158 42.45 -27.37 -15.80
CA LEU A 158 43.76 -26.71 -15.94
C LEU A 158 44.60 -26.84 -14.67
N MET A 159 43.99 -26.69 -13.50
CA MET A 159 44.66 -26.89 -12.21
C MET A 159 45.06 -28.35 -12.00
N GLN A 160 44.22 -29.31 -12.39
CA GLN A 160 44.51 -30.74 -12.28
C GLN A 160 45.68 -31.15 -13.18
N THR A 161 45.65 -30.72 -14.45
CA THR A 161 46.74 -30.95 -15.41
C THR A 161 48.04 -30.25 -14.98
N SER A 162 47.95 -29.03 -14.45
CA SER A 162 49.10 -28.29 -13.90
C SER A 162 49.76 -29.01 -12.73
N LYS A 163 48.97 -29.59 -11.81
CA LYS A 163 49.51 -30.39 -10.69
C LYS A 163 50.19 -31.69 -11.16
N LEU A 164 49.62 -32.37 -12.15
CA LEU A 164 50.18 -33.61 -12.69
C LEU A 164 51.49 -33.37 -13.44
N THR A 165 51.56 -32.30 -14.22
CA THR A 165 52.75 -31.95 -15.01
C THR A 165 53.88 -31.37 -14.16
N SER A 166 53.57 -30.56 -13.12
CA SER A 166 54.58 -30.03 -12.21
C SER A 166 55.16 -31.10 -11.26
N ALA A 167 54.36 -32.09 -10.84
CA ALA A 167 54.84 -33.20 -10.02
C ALA A 167 55.73 -34.19 -10.81
N GLY A 168 55.60 -34.24 -12.14
CA GLY A 168 56.44 -35.06 -13.02
C GLY A 168 57.83 -34.48 -13.28
N ALA A 169 57.98 -33.15 -13.28
CA ALA A 169 59.25 -32.48 -13.56
C ALA A 169 60.24 -32.47 -12.38
N GLY A 170 59.77 -32.70 -11.14
CA GLY A 170 60.57 -32.61 -9.92
C GLY A 170 61.41 -33.83 -9.54
N LYS A 171 61.26 -34.98 -10.22
CA LYS A 171 61.98 -36.23 -9.87
C LYS A 171 63.22 -36.54 -10.72
N ALA A 172 63.56 -35.72 -11.71
CA ALA A 172 64.73 -35.95 -12.56
C ALA A 172 66.02 -35.21 -12.11
N THR A 173 65.94 -34.29 -11.15
CA THR A 173 67.10 -33.46 -10.74
C THR A 173 67.42 -33.62 -9.25
N LYS A 174 67.73 -34.85 -8.80
CA LYS A 174 68.46 -35.06 -7.54
C LYS A 174 69.47 -36.21 -7.66
N VAL A 175 70.28 -36.18 -8.72
CA VAL A 175 71.54 -36.92 -8.80
C VAL A 175 72.69 -35.90 -8.86
N LYS A 176 73.06 -35.31 -7.73
CA LYS A 176 74.39 -34.68 -7.57
C LYS A 176 74.75 -34.49 -6.10
N GLY A 177 75.84 -35.12 -5.67
CA GLY A 177 76.61 -34.71 -4.50
C GLY A 177 76.38 -35.50 -3.21
N LYS A 178 76.90 -36.73 -3.13
CA LYS A 178 77.38 -37.28 -1.85
C LYS A 178 78.89 -37.45 -1.96
N GLY A 179 79.62 -36.66 -1.18
CA GLY A 179 81.08 -36.63 -1.11
C GLY A 179 81.66 -37.98 -0.69
N LYS A 180 82.84 -38.28 -1.22
CA LYS A 180 83.69 -39.38 -0.77
C LYS A 180 84.33 -39.01 0.58
N PRO A 181 84.20 -39.81 1.64
CA PRO A 181 85.08 -39.68 2.80
C PRO A 181 86.44 -40.29 2.47
N ILE A 182 87.47 -39.46 2.56
CA ILE A 182 88.87 -39.87 2.53
C ILE A 182 89.19 -40.56 3.86
N LYS A 183 89.72 -41.77 3.81
CA LYS A 183 90.49 -42.42 4.88
C LYS A 183 91.71 -43.05 4.26
#